data_AF-A0A0M8VPB0-F1
#
_entry.id   AF-A0A0M8VPB0-F1
#
_cell.length_a   1.000
_cell.length_b   1.000
_cell.length_c   1.000
_cell.angle_alpha   90.00
_cell.angle_beta   90.00
_cell.angle_gamma   90.00
#
_symmetry.space_group_name_H-M   'P 1'
#
loop_
_entity.id
_entity.type
_entity.pdbx_description
1 polymer ?
#
loop_
_entity_poly.entity_id
_entity_poly.type
_entity_poly.pdbx_seq_one_letter_code
_entity_poly.pdbx_strand_id
1 'polypeptide(L)'
;MRVSSSSGSTENCSSAAKPLDLDNPRQDFLRGSVGGLFLHWGERTAPAHTSCTGWENDVTSGGWSPAYWVNEALKLHTQYLVLATFHSRLGYARPWPSKIPGSCSTERDFVGELITAAKAKGLKVILYMTDDPQWHNEGGHEWLDSAAYSSYKGKTVDLTTRDGFGQFSYDNFFEVMDRYPDLGGFWIDNDNAYWESHDLYAQIQRKRPSYTLSNNNEDTPIMDMISNEQKTGMSPSYDYPQATYTAQPRLTEADFKLPSSGAWWYDGSNPAVDKMLTLGRLITNAGSSVKALMAETAQVNGKFPSSQAAFNNFADSYLDPIWESLQGTEGGGYMYGGLKPGFWNDGAHGVTTVGKSDPNRQYVHVLTPPSTSTLRIRDNGYRVASVTNLRTGAAISWSQSGGVLTLNGLGNWDPYDTVFKVTTAGRQGILSGVGVSASASAGGHGASAAGDGDYLTYWDSNKTLPVNLTFDLGNSKKVQYIGLNQREDSVAYARSDTEQSARIRGYKVFLSNDGTNWGSAAETGELPSRRGIQGIDLTAANARYVRLEIDTTWAASSDSARYKRLRIDEAWIGTAYATGASS
;
A
#
# COMPACT_ATOMS: atom_id res chain seq x y z
N MET A 1 -14.73 59.15 -31.77
CA MET A 1 -13.59 58.32 -32.21
C MET A 1 -13.09 57.58 -30.97
N ARG A 2 -13.41 56.30 -30.79
CA ARG A 2 -12.53 55.12 -31.01
C ARG A 2 -11.14 55.30 -30.34
N VAL A 3 -10.56 54.40 -29.54
CA VAL A 3 -10.70 52.95 -29.25
C VAL A 3 -9.70 52.60 -28.12
N SER A 4 -10.05 51.61 -27.26
CA SER A 4 -9.26 50.57 -26.50
C SER A 4 -7.85 50.85 -25.93
N SER A 5 -7.27 50.13 -24.94
CA SER A 5 -7.40 48.73 -24.46
C SER A 5 -6.52 48.51 -23.20
N SER A 6 -6.97 47.59 -22.31
CA SER A 6 -6.24 46.52 -21.55
C SER A 6 -4.96 46.85 -20.74
N SER A 7 -4.55 46.18 -19.66
CA SER A 7 -4.93 45.00 -18.85
C SER A 7 -3.79 44.80 -17.83
N GLY A 8 -4.03 44.12 -16.70
CA GLY A 8 -2.93 43.55 -15.91
C GLY A 8 -3.25 43.20 -14.46
N SER A 9 -4.17 42.26 -14.23
CA SER A 9 -4.31 41.52 -12.98
C SER A 9 -3.34 40.33 -12.98
N THR A 10 -2.51 40.20 -11.95
CA THR A 10 -1.78 38.96 -11.66
C THR A 10 -2.29 38.40 -10.34
N GLU A 11 -3.24 37.46 -10.44
CA GLU A 11 -3.54 36.50 -9.38
C GLU A 11 -2.35 35.56 -9.21
N ASN A 12 -1.74 35.58 -8.02
CA ASN A 12 -0.81 34.54 -7.61
C ASN A 12 -1.61 33.30 -7.20
N CYS A 13 -1.78 32.36 -8.13
CA CYS A 13 -2.12 30.99 -7.80
C CYS A 13 -0.93 30.35 -7.08
N SER A 14 -0.98 30.28 -5.75
CA SER A 14 -0.08 29.40 -4.99
C SER A 14 -0.46 27.95 -5.33
N SER A 15 0.34 27.30 -6.18
CA SER A 15 0.26 25.86 -6.41
C SER A 15 0.38 25.11 -5.10
N ALA A 16 -0.53 24.17 -4.83
CA ALA A 16 -0.40 23.22 -3.74
C ALA A 16 0.98 22.55 -3.80
N ALA A 17 1.71 22.53 -2.70
CA ALA A 17 3.05 21.96 -2.65
C ALA A 17 3.00 20.46 -2.93
N LYS A 18 3.54 20.02 -4.07
CA LYS A 18 3.82 18.59 -4.33
C LYS A 18 4.91 18.12 -3.36
N PRO A 19 4.76 16.98 -2.66
CA PRO A 19 5.86 16.37 -1.92
C PRO A 19 7.06 16.17 -2.84
N LEU A 20 8.26 16.52 -2.37
CA LEU A 20 9.49 16.20 -3.09
C LEU A 20 9.59 14.67 -3.25
N ASP A 21 9.94 14.23 -4.47
CA ASP A 21 10.37 12.87 -4.79
C ASP A 21 9.31 11.75 -4.91
N LEU A 22 8.07 12.11 -5.27
CA LEU A 22 7.02 11.11 -5.56
C LEU A 22 7.32 10.23 -6.79
N ASP A 23 8.10 10.70 -7.78
CA ASP A 23 8.39 9.94 -9.02
C ASP A 23 9.89 9.92 -9.31
N ASN A 24 10.67 9.34 -8.38
CA ASN A 24 12.10 9.14 -8.60
C ASN A 24 12.39 7.83 -9.35
N PRO A 25 13.27 7.80 -10.37
CA PRO A 25 13.64 6.57 -11.07
C PRO A 25 14.13 5.42 -10.16
N ARG A 26 14.70 5.73 -8.98
CA ARG A 26 15.09 4.67 -8.02
C ARG A 26 13.90 3.86 -7.50
N GLN A 27 12.69 4.44 -7.51
CA GLN A 27 11.45 3.80 -7.06
C GLN A 27 10.83 2.91 -8.15
N ASP A 28 11.31 2.95 -9.40
CA ASP A 28 10.66 2.29 -10.54
C ASP A 28 10.45 0.80 -10.33
N PHE A 29 11.43 0.11 -9.72
CA PHE A 29 11.29 -1.32 -9.47
C PHE A 29 10.17 -1.60 -8.45
N LEU A 30 10.05 -0.81 -7.37
CA LEU A 30 8.96 -0.95 -6.40
C LEU A 30 7.60 -0.56 -7.00
N ARG A 31 7.55 0.51 -7.82
CA ARG A 31 6.33 0.92 -8.55
C ARG A 31 5.86 -0.16 -9.53
N GLY A 32 6.79 -0.86 -10.16
CA GLY A 32 6.53 -2.00 -11.03
C GLY A 32 6.25 -3.32 -10.31
N SER A 33 6.45 -3.38 -8.98
CA SER A 33 6.27 -4.59 -8.19
C SER A 33 4.83 -4.80 -7.73
N VAL A 34 4.45 -6.07 -7.57
CA VAL A 34 3.26 -6.52 -6.84
C VAL A 34 3.63 -6.87 -5.40
N GLY A 35 4.82 -7.43 -5.18
CA GLY A 35 5.27 -7.83 -3.85
C GLY A 35 6.71 -8.34 -3.79
N GLY A 36 7.12 -8.73 -2.58
CA GLY A 36 8.45 -9.21 -2.25
C GLY A 36 8.43 -10.44 -1.32
N LEU A 37 9.57 -11.11 -1.23
CA LEU A 37 9.82 -12.20 -0.27
C LEU A 37 10.70 -11.70 0.88
N PHE A 38 10.22 -11.76 2.11
CA PHE A 38 10.93 -11.34 3.31
C PHE A 38 11.57 -12.55 4.00
N LEU A 39 12.88 -12.51 4.20
CA LEU A 39 13.67 -13.62 4.74
C LEU A 39 14.29 -13.21 6.07
N HIS A 40 13.67 -13.66 7.17
CA HIS A 40 14.24 -13.55 8.51
C HIS A 40 15.07 -14.80 8.81
N TRP A 41 16.38 -14.64 8.77
CA TRP A 41 17.31 -15.76 8.81
C TRP A 41 18.63 -15.35 9.48
N GLY A 42 19.15 -16.10 10.42
CA GLY A 42 20.36 -15.73 11.15
C GLY A 42 20.79 -16.79 12.16
N GLU A 43 21.68 -16.44 13.08
CA GLU A 43 22.24 -17.37 14.06
C GLU A 43 21.17 -17.97 15.00
N ARG A 44 20.01 -17.32 15.15
CA ARG A 44 18.89 -17.86 15.95
C ARG A 44 17.79 -18.54 15.15
N THR A 45 18.01 -18.73 13.85
CA THR A 45 17.20 -19.65 13.04
C THR A 45 17.41 -21.07 13.57
N ALA A 46 16.34 -21.82 13.84
CA ALA A 46 16.46 -23.12 14.46
C ALA A 46 17.17 -24.17 13.55
N PRO A 47 18.09 -25.00 14.09
CA PRO A 47 18.64 -24.92 15.45
C PRO A 47 19.57 -23.71 15.60
N ALA A 48 19.48 -23.00 16.73
CA ALA A 48 20.27 -21.80 16.96
C ALA A 48 21.77 -22.11 17.20
N HIS A 49 22.62 -21.15 16.83
CA HIS A 49 24.07 -21.20 16.93
C HIS A 49 24.57 -20.01 17.75
N THR A 50 25.46 -20.24 18.71
CA THR A 50 26.21 -19.18 19.40
C THR A 50 27.63 -19.01 18.86
N SER A 51 27.92 -19.67 17.73
CA SER A 51 29.19 -19.64 17.04
C SER A 51 28.95 -19.23 15.60
N CYS A 52 29.46 -18.07 15.21
CA CYS A 52 29.34 -17.53 13.86
C CYS A 52 29.91 -18.51 12.82
N THR A 53 31.10 -19.08 13.09
CA THR A 53 31.71 -20.10 12.22
C THR A 53 30.88 -21.39 12.19
N GLY A 54 30.28 -21.78 13.32
CA GLY A 54 29.38 -22.94 13.38
C GLY A 54 28.14 -22.74 12.51
N TRP A 55 27.50 -21.57 12.63
CA TRP A 55 26.36 -21.19 11.80
C TRP A 55 26.74 -21.20 10.32
N GLU A 56 27.80 -20.49 9.92
CA GLU A 56 28.26 -20.43 8.53
C GLU A 56 28.58 -21.82 7.95
N ASN A 57 29.18 -22.70 8.75
CA ASN A 57 29.45 -24.08 8.35
C ASN A 57 28.17 -24.87 8.09
N ASP A 58 27.16 -24.76 8.95
CA ASP A 58 25.89 -25.47 8.79
C ASP A 58 25.06 -24.91 7.63
N VAL A 59 25.11 -23.60 7.40
CA VAL A 59 24.55 -22.96 6.20
C VAL A 59 25.19 -23.54 4.94
N THR A 60 26.52 -23.53 4.87
CA THR A 60 27.27 -23.91 3.67
C THR A 60 27.21 -25.41 3.41
N SER A 61 27.50 -26.23 4.41
CA SER A 61 27.46 -27.70 4.30
C SER A 61 26.04 -28.23 4.17
N GLY A 62 25.04 -27.51 4.69
CA GLY A 62 23.62 -27.80 4.51
C GLY A 62 23.10 -27.58 3.09
N GLY A 63 23.91 -26.99 2.21
CA GLY A 63 23.58 -26.80 0.80
C GLY A 63 22.77 -25.54 0.50
N TRP A 64 22.92 -24.49 1.33
CA TRP A 64 22.34 -23.19 1.03
C TRP A 64 22.77 -22.71 -0.37
N SER A 65 21.82 -22.15 -1.12
CA SER A 65 22.10 -21.51 -2.40
C SER A 65 21.20 -20.30 -2.63
N PRO A 66 21.72 -19.22 -3.22
CA PRO A 66 20.91 -18.04 -3.51
C PRO A 66 19.85 -18.35 -4.58
N ALA A 67 20.17 -19.26 -5.52
CA ALA A 67 19.26 -19.67 -6.58
C ALA A 67 17.97 -20.30 -6.03
N TYR A 68 18.04 -21.02 -4.90
CA TYR A 68 16.85 -21.57 -4.28
C TYR A 68 15.89 -20.46 -3.84
N TRP A 69 16.36 -19.49 -3.05
CA TRP A 69 15.52 -18.37 -2.61
C TRP A 69 14.97 -17.55 -3.78
N VAL A 70 15.79 -17.28 -4.80
CA VAL A 70 15.31 -16.56 -6.00
C VAL A 70 14.24 -17.36 -6.74
N ASN A 71 14.39 -18.69 -6.85
CA ASN A 71 13.37 -19.52 -7.49
C ASN A 71 12.07 -19.56 -6.68
N GLU A 72 12.14 -19.60 -5.35
CA GLU A 72 10.95 -19.56 -4.50
C GLU A 72 10.26 -18.18 -4.57
N ALA A 73 11.02 -17.08 -4.63
CA ALA A 73 10.47 -15.75 -4.87
C ALA A 73 9.75 -15.65 -6.24
N LEU A 74 10.31 -16.28 -7.28
CA LEU A 74 9.71 -16.35 -8.62
C LEU A 74 8.40 -17.13 -8.62
N LYS A 75 8.29 -18.24 -7.88
CA LYS A 75 7.04 -19.01 -7.72
C LYS A 75 5.92 -18.18 -7.09
N LEU A 76 6.26 -17.22 -6.23
CA LEU A 76 5.33 -16.27 -5.64
C LEU A 76 5.02 -15.08 -6.56
N HIS A 77 5.61 -15.05 -7.76
CA HIS A 77 5.59 -13.93 -8.69
C HIS A 77 6.01 -12.60 -8.03
N THR A 78 6.98 -12.64 -7.12
CA THR A 78 7.51 -11.44 -6.46
C THR A 78 8.67 -10.84 -7.26
N GLN A 79 8.97 -9.56 -7.03
CA GLN A 79 9.97 -8.79 -7.80
C GLN A 79 11.20 -8.40 -6.98
N TYR A 80 11.17 -8.60 -5.67
CA TYR A 80 12.28 -8.30 -4.79
C TYR A 80 12.31 -9.24 -3.58
N LEU A 81 13.47 -9.29 -2.95
CA LEU A 81 13.68 -9.96 -1.67
C LEU A 81 14.09 -8.92 -0.63
N VAL A 82 13.64 -9.09 0.61
CA VAL A 82 14.16 -8.36 1.77
C VAL A 82 14.89 -9.36 2.66
N LEU A 83 16.16 -9.11 2.98
CA LEU A 83 16.97 -10.02 3.80
C LEU A 83 17.18 -9.45 5.20
N ALA A 84 16.51 -10.02 6.20
CA ALA A 84 16.59 -9.68 7.63
C ALA A 84 17.48 -10.65 8.39
N THR A 85 18.78 -10.47 8.22
CA THR A 85 19.82 -11.21 8.95
C THR A 85 20.43 -10.38 10.08
N PHE A 86 20.71 -9.11 9.79
CA PHE A 86 21.08 -8.10 10.76
C PHE A 86 19.86 -7.62 11.55
N HIS A 87 19.28 -8.54 12.31
CA HIS A 87 18.03 -8.39 13.04
C HIS A 87 18.23 -8.69 14.52
N SER A 88 17.55 -7.94 15.39
CA SER A 88 17.80 -7.92 16.83
C SER A 88 17.64 -9.29 17.49
N ARG A 89 16.63 -10.03 17.06
CA ARG A 89 16.37 -11.41 17.50
C ARG A 89 17.06 -12.51 16.69
N LEU A 90 17.93 -12.19 15.74
CA LEU A 90 18.62 -13.17 14.89
C LEU A 90 20.15 -13.15 15.05
N GLY A 91 20.61 -12.67 16.20
CA GLY A 91 22.03 -12.63 16.55
C GLY A 91 22.80 -11.50 15.86
N TYR A 92 22.10 -10.54 15.25
CA TYR A 92 22.75 -9.42 14.53
C TYR A 92 23.76 -9.93 13.48
N ALA A 93 23.43 -11.07 12.88
CA ALA A 93 24.32 -11.77 11.96
C ALA A 93 24.47 -10.94 10.68
N ARG A 94 25.73 -10.75 10.26
CA ARG A 94 26.07 -10.05 9.03
C ARG A 94 26.58 -11.08 8.03
N PRO A 95 25.74 -11.58 7.12
CA PRO A 95 26.11 -12.68 6.21
C PRO A 95 26.95 -12.19 5.02
N TRP A 96 27.95 -11.37 5.33
CA TRP A 96 29.00 -10.87 4.46
C TRP A 96 30.33 -10.75 5.23
N PRO A 97 31.48 -10.78 4.53
CA PRO A 97 32.79 -10.65 5.17
C PRO A 97 33.08 -9.19 5.52
N SER A 98 32.46 -8.76 6.61
CA SER A 98 32.64 -7.44 7.22
C SER A 98 34.03 -7.31 7.82
N LYS A 99 34.62 -6.12 7.68
CA LYS A 99 35.86 -5.75 8.39
C LYS A 99 35.58 -5.03 9.72
N ILE A 100 34.34 -4.68 9.97
CA ILE A 100 33.91 -3.98 11.18
C ILE A 100 33.60 -5.06 12.23
N PRO A 101 34.30 -5.13 13.37
CA PRO A 101 33.93 -6.04 14.45
C PRO A 101 32.69 -5.52 15.21
N GLY A 102 32.01 -6.40 15.96
CA GLY A 102 30.91 -6.00 16.83
C GLY A 102 29.75 -6.98 16.86
N SER A 103 29.60 -7.83 15.85
CA SER A 103 28.70 -8.99 15.83
C SER A 103 29.21 -10.04 14.85
N CYS A 104 28.56 -11.22 14.78
CA CYS A 104 28.89 -12.25 13.80
C CYS A 104 28.97 -11.68 12.36
N SER A 105 30.04 -12.00 11.65
CA SER A 105 30.19 -11.76 10.22
C SER A 105 30.79 -12.99 9.53
N THR A 106 30.19 -13.43 8.43
CA THR A 106 30.59 -14.66 7.72
C THR A 106 31.79 -14.41 6.82
N GLU A 107 32.63 -15.42 6.57
CA GLU A 107 33.71 -15.32 5.57
C GLU A 107 33.15 -15.36 4.14
N ARG A 108 32.13 -16.18 3.91
CA ARG A 108 31.37 -16.26 2.66
C ARG A 108 30.43 -15.07 2.50
N ASP A 109 30.35 -14.56 1.27
CA ASP A 109 29.55 -13.38 0.93
C ASP A 109 28.13 -13.77 0.47
N PHE A 110 27.30 -14.25 1.40
CA PHE A 110 25.94 -14.70 1.09
C PHE A 110 25.06 -13.56 0.54
N VAL A 111 25.22 -12.32 1.04
CA VAL A 111 24.51 -11.14 0.51
C VAL A 111 24.88 -10.89 -0.95
N GLY A 112 26.17 -10.86 -1.27
CA GLY A 112 26.65 -10.64 -2.64
C GLY A 112 26.21 -11.76 -3.60
N GLU A 113 26.24 -13.01 -3.14
CA GLU A 113 25.73 -14.16 -3.89
C GLU A 113 24.22 -14.04 -4.17
N LEU A 114 23.42 -13.62 -3.19
CA LEU A 114 21.98 -13.41 -3.36
C LEU A 114 21.67 -12.26 -4.32
N ILE A 115 22.35 -11.12 -4.18
CA ILE A 115 22.21 -9.97 -5.09
C ILE A 115 22.50 -10.39 -6.53
N THR A 116 23.59 -11.12 -6.74
CA THR A 116 24.00 -11.59 -8.07
C THR A 116 22.94 -12.51 -8.68
N ALA A 117 22.45 -13.49 -7.92
CA ALA A 117 21.43 -14.42 -8.40
C ALA A 117 20.09 -13.74 -8.68
N ALA A 118 19.65 -12.84 -7.80
CA ALA A 118 18.41 -12.08 -7.95
C ALA A 118 18.47 -11.18 -9.19
N LYS A 119 19.56 -10.40 -9.35
CA LYS A 119 19.77 -9.53 -10.52
C LYS A 119 19.73 -10.31 -11.83
N ALA A 120 20.33 -11.50 -11.88
CA ALA A 120 20.30 -12.37 -13.06
C ALA A 120 18.89 -12.83 -13.46
N LYS A 121 17.92 -12.72 -12.56
CA LYS A 121 16.50 -13.04 -12.77
C LYS A 121 15.60 -11.80 -12.81
N GLY A 122 16.18 -10.60 -12.78
CA GLY A 122 15.44 -9.33 -12.79
C GLY A 122 14.85 -8.92 -11.43
N LEU A 123 15.24 -9.59 -10.34
CA LEU A 123 14.84 -9.22 -8.98
C LEU A 123 15.85 -8.27 -8.34
N LYS A 124 15.39 -7.50 -7.35
CA LYS A 124 16.23 -6.71 -6.45
C LYS A 124 16.32 -7.35 -5.07
N VAL A 125 17.42 -7.12 -4.36
CA VAL A 125 17.56 -7.48 -2.94
C VAL A 125 17.63 -6.18 -2.16
N ILE A 126 16.82 -6.07 -1.12
CA ILE A 126 16.83 -4.98 -0.15
C ILE A 126 17.39 -5.57 1.16
N LEU A 127 18.29 -4.84 1.81
CA LEU A 127 18.87 -5.31 3.08
C LEU A 127 18.10 -4.68 4.24
N TYR A 128 17.62 -5.51 5.15
CA TYR A 128 17.01 -5.04 6.38
C TYR A 128 18.08 -4.58 7.38
N MET A 129 17.81 -3.49 8.09
CA MET A 129 18.70 -2.89 9.07
C MET A 129 17.91 -2.56 10.35
N THR A 130 18.30 -3.18 11.47
CA THR A 130 17.75 -2.86 12.79
C THR A 130 18.54 -1.74 13.46
N ASP A 131 17.86 -1.00 14.34
CA ASP A 131 18.38 -0.01 15.26
C ASP A 131 18.43 -0.51 16.72
N ASP A 132 17.87 -1.69 16.98
CA ASP A 132 17.49 -2.12 18.31
C ASP A 132 18.46 -3.17 18.89
N PRO A 133 19.28 -2.82 19.90
CA PRO A 133 20.15 -3.77 20.57
C PRO A 133 19.45 -4.54 21.71
N GLN A 134 18.14 -4.35 21.97
CA GLN A 134 17.45 -4.89 23.15
C GLN A 134 17.71 -6.39 23.39
N TRP A 135 17.87 -7.17 22.33
CA TRP A 135 18.00 -8.63 22.38
C TRP A 135 19.46 -9.10 22.33
N HIS A 136 20.43 -8.21 22.58
CA HIS A 136 21.87 -8.51 22.56
C HIS A 136 22.30 -9.67 23.46
N ASN A 137 21.53 -10.01 24.50
CA ASN A 137 21.82 -11.15 25.39
C ASN A 137 20.74 -12.26 25.36
N GLU A 138 19.83 -12.23 24.38
CA GLU A 138 18.70 -13.16 24.33
C GLU A 138 19.19 -14.61 24.19
N GLY A 139 18.62 -15.52 25.00
CA GLY A 139 19.05 -16.93 25.03
C GLY A 139 20.30 -17.19 25.87
N GLY A 140 20.78 -16.20 26.64
CA GLY A 140 21.92 -16.37 27.55
C GLY A 140 23.29 -16.28 26.87
N HIS A 141 23.34 -15.70 25.67
CA HIS A 141 24.57 -15.47 24.90
C HIS A 141 24.65 -14.00 24.51
N GLU A 142 25.82 -13.37 24.67
CA GLU A 142 26.07 -12.00 24.22
C GLU A 142 26.41 -12.01 22.73
N TRP A 143 25.53 -11.42 21.93
CA TRP A 143 25.61 -11.34 20.48
C TRP A 143 26.41 -10.12 19.99
N LEU A 144 26.65 -9.13 20.88
CA LEU A 144 27.34 -7.89 20.54
C LEU A 144 28.68 -7.77 21.28
N ASP A 145 29.75 -7.48 20.54
CA ASP A 145 31.09 -7.30 21.09
C ASP A 145 31.48 -5.81 21.14
N SER A 146 31.04 -5.14 22.22
CA SER A 146 31.39 -3.75 22.50
C SER A 146 32.90 -3.53 22.60
N ALA A 147 33.67 -4.50 23.09
CA ALA A 147 35.11 -4.34 23.28
C ALA A 147 35.88 -4.36 21.94
N ALA A 148 35.52 -5.28 21.05
CA ALA A 148 36.10 -5.35 19.72
C ALA A 148 35.72 -4.12 18.88
N TYR A 149 34.46 -3.69 18.91
CA TYR A 149 34.05 -2.47 18.21
C TYR A 149 34.70 -1.21 18.79
N SER A 150 34.80 -1.09 20.12
CA SER A 150 35.51 0.02 20.77
C SER A 150 36.97 0.09 20.34
N SER A 151 37.64 -1.07 20.26
CA SER A 151 39.02 -1.17 19.81
C SER A 151 39.17 -0.73 18.35
N TYR A 152 38.24 -1.14 17.48
CA TYR A 152 38.18 -0.71 16.09
C TYR A 152 37.97 0.81 15.95
N LYS A 153 37.11 1.41 16.78
CA LYS A 153 36.85 2.86 16.76
C LYS A 153 37.92 3.70 17.46
N GLY A 154 38.81 3.07 18.25
CA GLY A 154 39.78 3.78 19.08
C GLY A 154 39.15 4.59 20.22
N LYS A 155 37.90 4.30 20.58
CA LYS A 155 37.15 4.93 21.68
C LYS A 155 36.12 3.96 22.24
N THR A 156 35.73 4.13 23.50
CA THR A 156 34.68 3.33 24.11
C THR A 156 33.34 3.57 23.44
N VAL A 157 32.70 2.50 22.98
CA VAL A 157 31.33 2.48 22.44
C VAL A 157 30.62 1.25 22.99
N ASP A 158 29.45 1.46 23.59
CA ASP A 158 28.64 0.37 24.15
C ASP A 158 27.51 -0.01 23.19
N LEU A 159 27.68 -1.15 22.51
CA LEU A 159 26.71 -1.69 21.55
C LEU A 159 25.40 -2.15 22.18
N THR A 160 25.34 -2.30 23.50
CA THR A 160 24.10 -2.68 24.20
C THR A 160 23.15 -1.49 24.39
N THR A 161 23.62 -0.28 24.08
CA THR A 161 22.83 0.96 24.10
C THR A 161 22.40 1.35 22.69
N ARG A 162 21.23 1.97 22.52
CA ARG A 162 20.75 2.46 21.21
C ARG A 162 21.71 3.44 20.55
N ASP A 163 22.40 4.28 21.32
CA ASP A 163 23.37 5.25 20.79
C ASP A 163 24.63 4.55 20.26
N GLY A 164 25.22 3.64 21.04
CA GLY A 164 26.41 2.92 20.61
C GLY A 164 26.14 1.92 19.49
N PHE A 165 24.99 1.23 19.55
CA PHE A 165 24.52 0.40 18.45
C PHE A 165 24.20 1.21 17.19
N GLY A 166 23.61 2.40 17.36
CA GLY A 166 23.39 3.36 16.28
C GLY A 166 24.69 3.72 15.56
N GLN A 167 25.78 3.92 16.30
CA GLN A 167 27.10 4.14 15.71
C GLN A 167 27.63 2.91 14.96
N PHE A 168 27.43 1.70 15.48
CA PHE A 168 27.86 0.46 14.83
C PHE A 168 27.08 0.16 13.54
N SER A 169 25.75 0.18 13.61
CA SER A 169 24.88 0.01 12.45
C SER A 169 25.13 1.07 11.38
N TYR A 170 25.39 2.33 11.77
CA TYR A 170 25.80 3.40 10.85
C TYR A 170 27.03 3.00 10.02
N ASP A 171 28.11 2.53 10.66
CA ASP A 171 29.31 2.08 9.93
C ASP A 171 28.99 0.91 8.98
N ASN A 172 28.08 0.00 9.38
CA ASN A 172 27.64 -1.12 8.54
C ASN A 172 26.85 -0.65 7.30
N PHE A 173 26.01 0.40 7.40
CA PHE A 173 25.36 0.99 6.22
C PHE A 173 26.40 1.42 5.17
N PHE A 174 27.49 2.08 5.59
CA PHE A 174 28.54 2.52 4.68
C PHE A 174 29.33 1.38 4.07
N GLU A 175 29.66 0.35 4.85
CA GLU A 175 30.32 -0.84 4.33
C GLU A 175 29.44 -1.56 3.29
N VAL A 176 28.16 -1.77 3.60
CA VAL A 176 27.19 -2.40 2.67
C VAL A 176 27.07 -1.58 1.39
N MET A 177 26.93 -0.25 1.51
CA MET A 177 26.90 0.63 0.35
C MET A 177 28.15 0.47 -0.50
N ASP A 178 29.35 0.42 0.09
CA ASP A 178 30.60 0.27 -0.65
C ASP A 178 30.71 -1.07 -1.36
N ARG A 179 30.28 -2.16 -0.70
CA ARG A 179 30.39 -3.53 -1.22
C ARG A 179 29.37 -3.85 -2.31
N TYR A 180 28.15 -3.33 -2.22
CA TYR A 180 27.02 -3.85 -3.00
C TYR A 180 26.31 -2.79 -3.87
N PRO A 181 26.97 -2.21 -4.89
CA PRO A 181 26.36 -1.17 -5.73
C PRO A 181 25.03 -1.57 -6.40
N ASP A 182 24.77 -2.88 -6.56
CA ASP A 182 23.56 -3.43 -7.18
C ASP A 182 22.41 -3.71 -6.19
N LEU A 183 22.59 -3.48 -4.88
CA LEU A 183 21.53 -3.59 -3.88
C LEU A 183 20.36 -2.66 -4.24
N GLY A 184 19.14 -3.11 -3.97
CA GLY A 184 17.91 -2.36 -4.19
C GLY A 184 17.72 -1.22 -3.19
N GLY A 185 18.27 -1.36 -1.98
CA GLY A 185 18.17 -0.35 -0.93
C GLY A 185 18.16 -0.93 0.47
N PHE A 186 17.63 -0.17 1.42
CA PHE A 186 17.49 -0.56 2.81
C PHE A 186 16.04 -0.62 3.26
N TRP A 187 15.73 -1.61 4.10
CA TRP A 187 14.48 -1.73 4.85
C TRP A 187 14.81 -1.46 6.32
N ILE A 188 14.27 -0.40 6.89
CA ILE A 188 14.64 0.11 8.20
C ILE A 188 13.53 -0.25 9.19
N ASP A 189 13.88 -0.94 10.26
CA ASP A 189 12.89 -1.38 11.25
C ASP A 189 12.41 -0.25 12.14
N ASN A 190 13.30 0.54 12.74
CA ASN A 190 12.92 1.81 13.36
C ASN A 190 14.06 2.82 13.16
N ASP A 191 13.74 4.11 13.28
CA ASP A 191 14.76 5.16 13.22
C ASP A 191 15.65 5.17 14.48
N ASN A 192 16.89 5.62 14.29
CA ASN A 192 17.88 5.80 15.36
C ASN A 192 18.37 7.25 15.40
N ALA A 193 18.40 7.84 16.61
CA ALA A 193 18.83 9.22 16.80
C ALA A 193 20.28 9.48 16.31
N TYR A 194 21.17 8.49 16.38
CA TYR A 194 22.52 8.61 15.83
C TYR A 194 22.48 8.75 14.31
N TRP A 195 21.64 7.98 13.61
CA TRP A 195 21.52 8.03 12.17
C TRP A 195 20.98 9.37 11.68
N GLU A 196 19.94 9.87 12.33
CA GLU A 196 19.33 11.18 12.01
C GLU A 196 20.29 12.33 12.25
N SER A 197 20.94 12.37 13.42
CA SER A 197 21.89 13.43 13.79
C SER A 197 23.16 13.45 12.94
N HIS A 198 23.43 12.38 12.20
CA HIS A 198 24.56 12.25 11.28
C HIS A 198 24.12 12.18 9.81
N ASP A 199 22.90 12.65 9.48
CA ASP A 199 22.39 12.75 8.11
C ASP A 199 22.47 11.43 7.30
N LEU A 200 22.33 10.27 7.94
CA LEU A 200 22.55 8.96 7.30
C LEU A 200 21.78 8.83 5.98
N TYR A 201 20.47 9.11 6.01
CA TYR A 201 19.60 8.90 4.85
C TYR A 201 19.96 9.81 3.66
N ALA A 202 20.29 11.08 3.93
CA ALA A 202 20.77 11.99 2.91
C ALA A 202 22.15 11.54 2.36
N GLN A 203 23.00 10.95 3.20
CA GLN A 203 24.27 10.37 2.77
C GLN A 203 24.09 9.12 1.90
N ILE A 204 23.12 8.25 2.23
CA ILE A 204 22.77 7.10 1.40
C ILE A 204 22.32 7.58 0.02
N GLN A 205 21.39 8.53 -0.06
CA GLN A 205 20.92 9.06 -1.33
C GLN A 205 22.04 9.70 -2.17
N ARG A 206 23.01 10.38 -1.52
CA ARG A 206 24.18 10.94 -2.23
C ARG A 206 25.14 9.85 -2.74
N LYS A 207 25.42 8.84 -1.93
CA LYS A 207 26.41 7.79 -2.24
C LYS A 207 25.86 6.72 -3.18
N ARG A 208 24.58 6.38 -3.02
CA ARG A 208 23.84 5.36 -3.76
C ARG A 208 22.48 5.93 -4.20
N PRO A 209 22.44 6.83 -5.19
CA PRO A 209 21.19 7.46 -5.64
C PRO A 209 20.16 6.48 -6.21
N SER A 210 20.55 5.25 -6.52
CA SER A 210 19.66 4.18 -6.97
C SER A 210 19.07 3.33 -5.85
N TYR A 211 19.47 3.53 -4.58
CA TYR A 211 18.93 2.77 -3.45
C TYR A 211 17.62 3.38 -2.99
N THR A 212 16.66 2.51 -2.69
CA THR A 212 15.43 2.90 -2.00
C THR A 212 15.59 2.84 -0.49
N LEU A 213 14.86 3.69 0.22
CA LEU A 213 14.72 3.61 1.67
C LEU A 213 13.27 3.23 2.03
N SER A 214 13.07 2.12 2.74
CA SER A 214 11.79 1.77 3.35
C SER A 214 11.88 1.89 4.86
N ASN A 215 10.85 2.37 5.53
CA ASN A 215 10.74 2.37 6.99
C ASN A 215 9.45 1.64 7.43
N ASN A 216 9.56 0.85 8.49
CA ASN A 216 8.45 0.15 9.11
C ASN A 216 7.59 1.09 9.98
N ASN A 217 6.30 1.18 9.69
CA ASN A 217 5.28 1.91 10.44
C ASN A 217 5.50 3.43 10.60
N GLU A 218 6.51 4.03 9.96
CA GLU A 218 6.73 5.47 9.97
C GLU A 218 6.76 6.05 8.56
N ASP A 219 5.88 7.01 8.29
CA ASP A 219 5.82 7.70 6.99
C ASP A 219 6.56 9.04 7.10
N THR A 220 7.86 9.03 6.80
CA THR A 220 8.68 10.23 6.77
C THR A 220 9.03 10.63 5.33
N PRO A 221 9.19 11.94 5.02
CA PRO A 221 9.46 12.39 3.66
C PRO A 221 10.78 11.90 3.04
N ILE A 222 11.74 11.48 3.86
CA ILE A 222 13.05 11.01 3.37
C ILE A 222 13.00 9.55 2.87
N MET A 223 11.99 8.79 3.30
CA MET A 223 11.81 7.39 2.91
C MET A 223 11.08 7.29 1.57
N ASP A 224 11.47 6.33 0.74
CA ASP A 224 10.84 6.03 -0.55
C ASP A 224 9.60 5.16 -0.42
N MET A 225 9.46 4.40 0.66
CA MET A 225 8.31 3.54 0.94
C MET A 225 8.04 3.49 2.45
N ILE A 226 6.77 3.33 2.83
CA ILE A 226 6.38 2.92 4.18
C ILE A 226 5.91 1.47 4.14
N SER A 227 6.48 0.64 5.01
CA SER A 227 6.04 -0.73 5.26
C SER A 227 5.13 -0.78 6.48
N ASN A 228 4.07 -1.58 6.44
CA ASN A 228 3.09 -1.68 7.51
C ASN A 228 3.16 -3.08 8.08
N GLU A 229 3.78 -3.25 9.25
CA GLU A 229 4.04 -4.59 9.78
C GLU A 229 2.81 -5.23 10.42
N GLN A 230 2.52 -6.46 9.97
CA GLN A 230 1.65 -7.48 10.59
C GLN A 230 0.34 -6.92 11.18
N LYS A 231 -0.38 -6.12 10.40
CA LYS A 231 -1.69 -5.59 10.79
C LYS A 231 -2.74 -6.71 10.89
N THR A 232 -3.66 -6.53 11.84
CA THR A 232 -4.74 -7.46 12.17
C THR A 232 -6.03 -6.73 12.54
N GLY A 233 -7.15 -7.44 12.56
CA GLY A 233 -8.48 -6.90 12.91
C GLY A 233 -9.31 -6.44 11.71
N MET A 234 -8.79 -6.60 10.48
CA MET A 234 -9.52 -6.34 9.25
C MET A 234 -10.67 -7.34 9.07
N SER A 235 -11.74 -6.90 8.41
CA SER A 235 -12.86 -7.76 8.05
C SER A 235 -13.23 -7.53 6.58
N PRO A 236 -13.04 -8.51 5.69
CA PRO A 236 -12.42 -9.83 5.93
C PRO A 236 -10.93 -9.74 6.34
N SER A 237 -10.41 -10.77 7.01
CA SER A 237 -9.04 -10.78 7.55
C SER A 237 -7.93 -10.66 6.51
N TYR A 238 -8.26 -11.00 5.26
CA TYR A 238 -7.35 -10.89 4.13
C TYR A 238 -7.29 -9.49 3.52
N ASP A 239 -8.24 -8.58 3.82
CA ASP A 239 -8.27 -7.21 3.29
C ASP A 239 -7.33 -6.29 4.07
N TYR A 240 -6.04 -6.56 3.96
CA TYR A 240 -4.96 -5.83 4.63
C TYR A 240 -5.00 -4.32 4.41
N PRO A 241 -5.32 -3.80 3.21
CA PRO A 241 -5.44 -2.37 2.98
C PRO A 241 -6.33 -1.65 4.00
N GLN A 242 -7.34 -2.27 4.61
CA GLN A 242 -8.14 -1.61 5.66
C GLN A 242 -7.31 -1.06 6.82
N ALA A 243 -6.12 -1.60 7.06
CA ALA A 243 -5.23 -1.22 8.14
C ALA A 243 -4.06 -0.31 7.72
N THR A 244 -3.94 0.08 6.45
CA THR A 244 -2.93 1.06 6.02
C THR A 244 -3.50 2.48 6.07
N TYR A 245 -2.60 3.47 6.17
CA TYR A 245 -2.97 4.87 6.44
C TYR A 245 -2.15 5.87 5.61
N THR A 246 -1.63 5.43 4.47
CA THR A 246 -0.81 6.25 3.57
C THR A 246 -1.51 6.39 2.23
N ALA A 247 -1.68 7.64 1.80
CA ALA A 247 -2.35 7.97 0.54
C ALA A 247 -1.39 7.83 -0.65
N GLN A 248 -1.92 7.36 -1.78
CA GLN A 248 -1.21 7.31 -3.06
C GLN A 248 -0.81 8.74 -3.52
N PRO A 249 0.27 8.91 -4.30
CA PRO A 249 1.09 7.89 -4.98
C PRO A 249 2.33 7.45 -4.17
N ARG A 250 2.34 7.74 -2.85
CA ARG A 250 3.39 7.29 -1.93
C ARG A 250 3.44 5.75 -1.94
N LEU A 251 4.64 5.17 -2.10
CA LEU A 251 4.80 3.72 -2.06
C LEU A 251 4.44 3.22 -0.66
N THR A 252 3.58 2.21 -0.63
CA THR A 252 3.15 1.54 0.60
C THR A 252 3.35 0.04 0.43
N GLU A 253 3.86 -0.60 1.47
CA GLU A 253 4.03 -2.03 1.58
C GLU A 253 3.24 -2.54 2.79
N ALA A 254 2.74 -3.76 2.66
CA ALA A 254 2.10 -4.55 3.68
C ALA A 254 2.94 -5.80 3.89
N ASP A 255 3.69 -5.84 4.98
CA ASP A 255 4.51 -6.98 5.33
C ASP A 255 3.81 -7.87 6.36
N PHE A 256 3.82 -9.17 6.12
CA PHE A 256 3.08 -10.13 6.93
C PHE A 256 3.68 -11.52 6.90
N LYS A 257 3.46 -12.26 7.98
CA LYS A 257 3.99 -13.61 8.17
C LYS A 257 3.30 -14.65 7.27
N LEU A 258 4.12 -15.55 6.76
CA LEU A 258 3.78 -16.78 6.06
C LEU A 258 4.63 -17.93 6.64
N PRO A 259 4.06 -18.81 7.49
CA PRO A 259 2.65 -18.90 7.89
C PRO A 259 2.19 -17.76 8.79
N SER A 260 0.88 -17.56 8.92
CA SER A 260 0.29 -16.45 9.69
C SER A 260 0.46 -16.57 11.22
N SER A 261 0.93 -17.72 11.71
CA SER A 261 1.23 -18.01 13.10
C SER A 261 2.72 -18.34 13.29
N GLY A 262 3.21 -18.24 14.52
CA GLY A 262 4.63 -18.46 14.85
C GLY A 262 5.47 -17.18 14.77
N ALA A 263 6.78 -17.34 14.84
CA ALA A 263 7.75 -16.26 14.73
C ALA A 263 7.94 -15.76 13.29
N TRP A 264 8.64 -14.64 13.12
CA TRP A 264 9.04 -14.12 11.80
C TRP A 264 10.14 -14.96 11.14
N TRP A 265 10.91 -15.70 11.94
CA TRP A 265 11.98 -16.61 11.53
C TRP A 265 11.63 -18.07 11.83
N TYR A 266 12.44 -19.00 11.33
CA TYR A 266 12.21 -20.42 11.58
C TYR A 266 12.56 -20.77 13.02
N ASP A 267 11.56 -21.22 13.77
CA ASP A 267 11.66 -21.60 15.19
C ASP A 267 11.69 -23.13 15.41
N GLY A 268 11.80 -23.91 14.32
CA GLY A 268 11.75 -25.37 14.35
C GLY A 268 10.37 -25.94 13.99
N SER A 269 9.34 -25.10 13.87
CA SER A 269 7.99 -25.52 13.53
C SER A 269 7.71 -25.52 12.02
N ASN A 270 6.71 -26.30 11.59
CA ASN A 270 6.23 -26.34 10.20
C ASN A 270 4.70 -26.16 10.16
N PRO A 271 4.18 -24.97 10.53
CA PRO A 271 2.74 -24.73 10.55
C PRO A 271 2.15 -24.80 9.14
N ALA A 272 0.86 -25.13 9.06
CA ALA A 272 0.13 -25.05 7.79
C ALA A 272 0.00 -23.60 7.32
N VAL A 273 0.08 -23.37 6.01
CA VAL A 273 -0.14 -22.05 5.39
C VAL A 273 -1.62 -21.87 5.09
N ASP A 274 -2.21 -20.79 5.62
CA ASP A 274 -3.56 -20.36 5.23
C ASP A 274 -3.51 -19.70 3.84
N LYS A 275 -3.90 -20.48 2.83
CA LYS A 275 -3.89 -20.04 1.42
C LYS A 275 -4.84 -18.88 1.17
N MET A 276 -6.03 -18.89 1.79
CA MET A 276 -7.02 -17.83 1.57
C MET A 276 -6.53 -16.51 2.16
N LEU A 277 -6.00 -16.56 3.38
CA LEU A 277 -5.44 -15.37 4.01
C LEU A 277 -4.25 -14.82 3.20
N THR A 278 -3.32 -15.69 2.81
CA THR A 278 -2.07 -15.28 2.16
C THR A 278 -2.31 -14.73 0.75
N LEU A 279 -3.01 -15.49 -0.11
CA LEU A 279 -3.36 -15.01 -1.46
C LEU A 279 -4.31 -13.83 -1.41
N GLY A 280 -5.26 -13.83 -0.48
CA GLY A 280 -6.19 -12.72 -0.34
C GLY A 280 -5.50 -11.42 0.05
N ARG A 281 -4.46 -11.47 0.89
CA ARG A 281 -3.61 -10.31 1.19
C ARG A 281 -2.84 -9.84 -0.04
N LEU A 282 -2.20 -10.75 -0.78
CA LEU A 282 -1.52 -10.41 -2.03
C LEU A 282 -2.44 -9.67 -3.01
N ILE A 283 -3.62 -10.22 -3.25
CA ILE A 283 -4.59 -9.69 -4.23
C ILE A 283 -5.21 -8.38 -3.76
N THR A 284 -5.63 -8.27 -2.49
CA THR A 284 -6.22 -7.03 -1.98
C THR A 284 -5.21 -5.90 -1.89
N ASN A 285 -3.96 -6.19 -1.55
CA ASN A 285 -2.85 -5.25 -1.59
C ASN A 285 -2.64 -4.72 -3.02
N ALA A 286 -2.53 -5.61 -4.02
CA ALA A 286 -2.41 -5.21 -5.42
C ALA A 286 -3.61 -4.35 -5.87
N GLY A 287 -4.82 -4.75 -5.51
CA GLY A 287 -6.07 -4.00 -5.72
C GLY A 287 -6.18 -2.66 -5.00
N SER A 288 -5.19 -2.30 -4.18
CA SER A 288 -5.08 -1.01 -3.51
C SER A 288 -3.73 -0.31 -3.77
N SER A 289 -2.96 -0.80 -4.76
CA SER A 289 -1.58 -0.39 -5.07
C SER A 289 -0.59 -0.48 -3.89
N VAL A 290 -0.85 -1.39 -2.96
CA VAL A 290 0.05 -1.73 -1.85
C VAL A 290 0.90 -2.94 -2.26
N LYS A 291 2.18 -2.94 -1.90
CA LYS A 291 3.08 -4.08 -2.15
C LYS A 291 2.89 -5.14 -1.08
N ALA A 292 2.81 -6.41 -1.46
CA ALA A 292 2.70 -7.51 -0.51
C ALA A 292 4.08 -8.09 -0.20
N LEU A 293 4.59 -7.87 1.00
CA LEU A 293 5.86 -8.45 1.45
C LEU A 293 5.60 -9.68 2.32
N MET A 294 5.76 -10.86 1.73
CA MET A 294 5.44 -12.14 2.37
C MET A 294 6.67 -12.67 3.11
N ALA A 295 6.57 -12.83 4.43
CA ALA A 295 7.69 -13.30 5.23
C ALA A 295 7.69 -14.82 5.42
N GLU A 296 8.70 -15.47 4.85
CA GLU A 296 8.91 -16.92 4.96
C GLU A 296 10.07 -17.26 5.89
N THR A 297 9.95 -18.42 6.53
CA THR A 297 10.84 -18.84 7.60
C THR A 297 11.83 -19.90 7.11
N ALA A 298 12.87 -19.46 6.40
CA ALA A 298 13.92 -20.35 5.92
C ALA A 298 14.65 -21.05 7.09
N GLN A 299 14.91 -22.35 6.95
CA GLN A 299 15.75 -23.13 7.85
C GLN A 299 17.22 -22.71 7.72
N VAL A 300 18.10 -23.17 8.61
CA VAL A 300 19.54 -22.83 8.60
C VAL A 300 20.17 -23.08 7.23
N ASN A 301 19.87 -24.21 6.58
CA ASN A 301 20.37 -24.52 5.23
C ASN A 301 19.70 -23.71 4.09
N GLY A 302 18.86 -22.73 4.40
CA GLY A 302 18.11 -21.92 3.45
C GLY A 302 16.86 -22.58 2.88
N LYS A 303 16.56 -23.84 3.16
CA LYS A 303 15.33 -24.47 2.66
C LYS A 303 14.11 -24.00 3.44
N PHE A 304 12.98 -23.88 2.76
CA PHE A 304 11.73 -23.61 3.45
C PHE A 304 11.13 -24.90 4.04
N PRO A 305 10.48 -24.81 5.21
CA PRO A 305 9.66 -25.89 5.73
C PRO A 305 8.65 -26.37 4.70
N SER A 306 8.31 -27.67 4.75
CA SER A 306 7.55 -28.30 3.65
C SER A 306 6.18 -27.67 3.40
N SER A 307 5.52 -27.09 4.42
CA SER A 307 4.24 -26.39 4.25
C SER A 307 4.38 -25.10 3.43
N GLN A 308 5.48 -24.37 3.61
CA GLN A 308 5.78 -23.14 2.85
C GLN A 308 6.21 -23.49 1.42
N ALA A 309 7.12 -24.46 1.25
CA ALA A 309 7.49 -24.94 -0.08
C ALA A 309 6.29 -25.47 -0.88
N ALA A 310 5.34 -26.16 -0.21
CA ALA A 310 4.10 -26.60 -0.82
C ALA A 310 3.16 -25.43 -1.19
N PHE A 311 3.13 -24.36 -0.38
CA PHE A 311 2.43 -23.13 -0.72
C PHE A 311 3.03 -22.47 -1.96
N ASN A 312 4.36 -22.33 -2.03
CA ASN A 312 5.05 -21.68 -3.14
C ASN A 312 4.78 -22.41 -4.46
N ASN A 313 4.88 -23.74 -4.47
CA ASN A 313 4.54 -24.55 -5.65
C ASN A 313 3.06 -24.41 -6.05
N PHE A 314 2.15 -24.26 -5.08
CA PHE A 314 0.75 -24.02 -5.35
C PHE A 314 0.53 -22.62 -5.94
N ALA A 315 1.15 -21.58 -5.37
CA ALA A 315 1.04 -20.20 -5.79
C ALA A 315 1.53 -20.01 -7.24
N ASP A 316 2.65 -20.64 -7.61
CA ASP A 316 3.21 -20.66 -8.97
C ASP A 316 2.13 -21.02 -10.01
N SER A 317 1.45 -22.15 -9.79
CA SER A 317 0.37 -22.59 -10.68
C SER A 317 -0.91 -21.76 -10.59
N TYR A 318 -1.19 -21.18 -9.41
CA TYR A 318 -2.47 -20.51 -9.15
C TYR A 318 -2.51 -19.08 -9.69
N LEU A 319 -1.37 -18.38 -9.61
CA LEU A 319 -1.23 -16.98 -10.01
C LEU A 319 -1.13 -16.81 -11.52
N ASP A 320 -0.46 -17.73 -12.22
CA ASP A 320 -0.26 -17.70 -13.68
C ASP A 320 -1.51 -17.30 -14.48
N PRO A 321 -2.68 -17.95 -14.31
CA PRO A 321 -3.85 -17.65 -15.13
C PRO A 321 -4.53 -16.31 -14.82
N ILE A 322 -4.17 -15.67 -13.71
CA ILE A 322 -4.72 -14.36 -13.31
C ILE A 322 -3.66 -13.26 -13.29
N TRP A 323 -2.42 -13.57 -13.69
CA TRP A 323 -1.31 -12.65 -13.48
C TRP A 323 -1.49 -11.31 -14.21
N GLU A 324 -2.17 -11.29 -15.37
CA GLU A 324 -2.46 -10.05 -16.09
C GLU A 324 -3.38 -9.07 -15.33
N SER A 325 -4.10 -9.52 -14.30
CA SER A 325 -4.91 -8.62 -13.47
C SER A 325 -4.15 -8.04 -12.27
N LEU A 326 -2.98 -8.57 -11.95
CA LEU A 326 -2.13 -8.12 -10.84
C LEU A 326 -0.88 -7.36 -11.35
N GLN A 327 -0.22 -7.87 -12.38
CA GLN A 327 0.97 -7.23 -12.95
C GLN A 327 0.59 -6.11 -13.92
N GLY A 328 1.28 -4.98 -13.82
CA GLY A 328 1.05 -3.86 -14.72
C GLY A 328 -0.31 -3.20 -14.52
N THR A 329 -0.91 -3.40 -13.35
CA THR A 329 -2.16 -2.77 -12.93
C THR A 329 -1.94 -1.90 -11.69
N GLU A 330 -2.93 -1.08 -11.35
CA GLU A 330 -3.03 -0.31 -10.10
C GLU A 330 -4.40 -0.57 -9.45
N GLY A 331 -4.54 -0.22 -8.18
CA GLY A 331 -5.81 -0.35 -7.46
C GLY A 331 -6.94 0.47 -8.08
N GLY A 332 -8.06 -0.19 -8.35
CA GLY A 332 -9.26 0.42 -8.92
C GLY A 332 -10.19 1.03 -7.88
N GLY A 333 -10.87 2.10 -8.26
CA GLY A 333 -11.75 2.88 -7.40
C GLY A 333 -11.04 3.83 -6.43
N TYR A 334 -9.81 4.23 -6.77
CA TYR A 334 -8.96 5.17 -6.04
C TYR A 334 -8.41 6.26 -6.99
N MET A 335 -7.12 6.62 -6.86
CA MET A 335 -6.41 7.59 -7.71
C MET A 335 -6.43 7.25 -9.21
N TYR A 336 -6.40 5.97 -9.57
CA TYR A 336 -6.27 5.55 -10.96
C TYR A 336 -7.64 5.32 -11.64
N GLY A 337 -8.71 5.76 -10.98
CA GLY A 337 -10.08 5.51 -11.41
C GLY A 337 -10.49 4.04 -11.27
N GLY A 338 -11.53 3.64 -11.98
CA GLY A 338 -12.03 2.26 -12.02
C GLY A 338 -13.31 1.98 -11.21
N LEU A 339 -13.82 0.76 -11.37
CA LEU A 339 -14.98 0.22 -10.65
C LEU A 339 -14.74 0.19 -9.13
N LYS A 340 -15.82 0.26 -8.33
CA LYS A 340 -15.71 0.32 -6.86
C LYS A 340 -15.22 -1.01 -6.23
N PRO A 341 -14.13 -0.99 -5.44
CA PRO A 341 -13.66 -2.16 -4.69
C PRO A 341 -14.39 -2.31 -3.34
N GLY A 342 -14.03 -3.37 -2.60
CA GLY A 342 -14.46 -3.63 -1.24
C GLY A 342 -15.76 -4.44 -1.17
N PHE A 343 -16.64 -4.03 -0.28
CA PHE A 343 -17.92 -4.69 -0.05
C PHE A 343 -18.95 -4.37 -1.14
N TRP A 344 -19.56 -5.42 -1.68
CA TRP A 344 -20.62 -5.39 -2.68
C TRP A 344 -21.96 -5.84 -2.08
N ASN A 345 -22.87 -6.37 -2.90
CA ASN A 345 -24.13 -6.94 -2.40
C ASN A 345 -23.89 -8.05 -1.36
N ASP A 346 -24.93 -8.40 -0.58
CA ASP A 346 -25.03 -9.57 0.31
C ASP A 346 -23.77 -10.07 1.05
N GLY A 347 -22.82 -9.17 1.34
CA GLY A 347 -21.55 -9.51 2.00
C GLY A 347 -20.42 -9.96 1.07
N ALA A 348 -20.65 -10.03 -0.25
CA ALA A 348 -19.61 -10.25 -1.23
C ALA A 348 -18.51 -9.19 -1.09
N HIS A 349 -17.26 -9.62 -1.26
CA HIS A 349 -16.10 -8.78 -1.02
C HIS A 349 -14.99 -9.07 -2.03
N GLY A 350 -14.29 -8.01 -2.42
CA GLY A 350 -13.17 -8.13 -3.32
C GLY A 350 -12.50 -6.80 -3.61
N VAL A 351 -11.69 -6.77 -4.65
CA VAL A 351 -11.00 -5.56 -5.11
C VAL A 351 -11.11 -5.42 -6.62
N THR A 352 -10.76 -4.24 -7.11
CA THR A 352 -10.67 -3.99 -8.54
C THR A 352 -9.26 -3.53 -8.88
N THR A 353 -8.80 -3.81 -10.09
CA THR A 353 -7.54 -3.29 -10.62
C THR A 353 -7.77 -2.66 -11.99
N VAL A 354 -6.90 -1.72 -12.36
CA VAL A 354 -6.95 -0.96 -13.62
C VAL A 354 -5.60 -1.09 -14.33
N GLY A 355 -5.60 -1.39 -15.62
CA GLY A 355 -4.38 -1.52 -16.42
C GLY A 355 -3.63 -0.19 -16.55
N LYS A 356 -2.32 -0.17 -16.23
CA LYS A 356 -1.48 1.03 -16.35
C LYS A 356 -1.36 1.53 -17.80
N SER A 357 -1.30 0.61 -18.75
CA SER A 357 -1.18 0.91 -20.18
C SER A 357 -2.53 1.10 -20.89
N ASP A 358 -3.63 0.74 -20.22
CA ASP A 358 -4.97 0.73 -20.79
C ASP A 358 -6.02 0.87 -19.67
N PRO A 359 -6.39 2.11 -19.28
CA PRO A 359 -7.37 2.35 -18.22
C PRO A 359 -8.78 1.82 -18.51
N ASN A 360 -9.06 1.48 -19.77
CA ASN A 360 -10.32 0.84 -20.15
C ASN A 360 -10.34 -0.65 -19.79
N ARG A 361 -9.18 -1.26 -19.53
CA ARG A 361 -9.07 -2.65 -19.07
C ARG A 361 -9.00 -2.68 -17.57
N GLN A 362 -10.05 -3.22 -16.97
CA GLN A 362 -10.18 -3.34 -15.53
C GLN A 362 -10.43 -4.79 -15.16
N TYR A 363 -10.19 -5.12 -13.90
CA TYR A 363 -10.43 -6.45 -13.36
C TYR A 363 -11.22 -6.34 -12.06
N VAL A 364 -12.10 -7.30 -11.85
CA VAL A 364 -12.86 -7.49 -10.61
C VAL A 364 -12.40 -8.81 -10.01
N HIS A 365 -11.75 -8.74 -8.86
CA HIS A 365 -11.30 -9.89 -8.08
C HIS A 365 -12.35 -10.20 -7.02
N VAL A 366 -13.01 -11.36 -7.10
CA VAL A 366 -14.01 -11.78 -6.13
C VAL A 366 -13.41 -12.82 -5.18
N LEU A 367 -13.09 -12.36 -3.98
CA LEU A 367 -12.45 -13.16 -2.92
C LEU A 367 -13.47 -13.75 -1.94
N THR A 368 -14.57 -13.05 -1.72
CA THR A 368 -15.74 -13.59 -1.02
C THR A 368 -16.93 -13.51 -1.96
N PRO A 369 -17.44 -14.65 -2.45
CA PRO A 369 -18.51 -14.65 -3.43
C PRO A 369 -19.85 -14.22 -2.80
N PRO A 370 -20.76 -13.65 -3.59
CA PRO A 370 -22.15 -13.45 -3.18
C PRO A 370 -22.84 -14.78 -2.89
N SER A 371 -23.86 -14.72 -2.03
CA SER A 371 -24.75 -15.87 -1.77
C SER A 371 -25.71 -16.16 -2.93
N THR A 372 -25.84 -15.21 -3.85
CA THR A 372 -26.70 -15.30 -5.04
C THR A 372 -25.88 -15.55 -6.32
N SER A 373 -26.57 -15.78 -7.44
CA SER A 373 -25.95 -15.88 -8.77
C SER A 373 -25.65 -14.52 -9.41
N THR A 374 -25.69 -13.44 -8.62
CA THR A 374 -25.50 -12.08 -9.09
C THR A 374 -24.46 -11.33 -8.29
N LEU A 375 -23.61 -10.57 -8.99
CA LEU A 375 -22.65 -9.66 -8.38
C LEU A 375 -22.94 -8.23 -8.84
N ARG A 376 -23.08 -7.30 -7.90
CA ARG A 376 -23.46 -5.91 -8.13
C ARG A 376 -22.35 -4.97 -7.67
N ILE A 377 -21.77 -4.24 -8.62
CA ILE A 377 -20.58 -3.40 -8.42
C ILE A 377 -20.94 -1.98 -8.83
N ARG A 378 -20.62 -0.97 -8.00
CA ARG A 378 -20.82 0.42 -8.41
C ARG A 378 -19.87 0.73 -9.57
N ASP A 379 -20.44 1.26 -10.65
CA ASP A 379 -19.71 1.47 -11.90
C ASP A 379 -18.83 2.71 -11.90
N ASN A 380 -18.99 3.61 -10.91
CA ASN A 380 -18.29 4.88 -10.80
C ASN A 380 -18.38 5.75 -12.07
N GLY A 381 -19.43 5.57 -12.86
CA GLY A 381 -19.67 6.24 -14.14
C GLY A 381 -18.99 5.59 -15.34
N TYR A 382 -18.23 4.50 -15.18
CA TYR A 382 -17.59 3.79 -16.29
C TYR A 382 -18.61 3.03 -17.12
N ARG A 383 -18.60 3.22 -18.44
CA ARG A 383 -19.45 2.47 -19.36
C ARG A 383 -18.84 1.11 -19.63
N VAL A 384 -19.55 0.02 -19.31
CA VAL A 384 -19.05 -1.34 -19.52
C VAL A 384 -19.35 -1.78 -20.96
N ALA A 385 -18.36 -2.36 -21.64
CA ALA A 385 -18.46 -2.86 -23.01
C ALA A 385 -18.48 -4.40 -23.07
N SER A 386 -17.71 -5.06 -22.22
CA SER A 386 -17.69 -6.52 -22.15
C SER A 386 -17.19 -7.00 -20.79
N VAL A 387 -17.61 -8.21 -20.41
CA VAL A 387 -17.13 -8.90 -19.21
C VAL A 387 -16.84 -10.36 -19.55
N THR A 388 -15.65 -10.84 -19.19
CA THR A 388 -15.25 -12.24 -19.35
C THR A 388 -14.66 -12.78 -18.06
N ASN A 389 -14.89 -14.04 -17.72
CA ASN A 389 -14.09 -14.72 -16.71
C ASN A 389 -12.64 -14.82 -17.21
N LEU A 390 -11.69 -14.37 -16.40
CA LEU A 390 -10.30 -14.25 -16.82
C LEU A 390 -9.66 -15.62 -17.08
N ARG A 391 -9.89 -16.61 -16.20
CA ARG A 391 -9.27 -17.93 -16.31
C ARG A 391 -9.84 -18.74 -17.48
N THR A 392 -11.15 -18.67 -17.71
CA THR A 392 -11.81 -19.51 -18.71
C THR A 392 -12.04 -18.81 -20.05
N GLY A 393 -11.92 -17.47 -20.10
CA GLY A 393 -12.28 -16.66 -21.25
C GLY A 393 -13.79 -16.61 -21.54
N ALA A 394 -14.62 -17.26 -20.72
CA ALA A 394 -16.06 -17.32 -20.94
C ALA A 394 -16.69 -15.92 -20.79
N ALA A 395 -17.53 -15.53 -21.74
CA ALA A 395 -18.33 -14.33 -21.62
C ALA A 395 -19.30 -14.44 -20.44
N ILE A 396 -19.39 -13.37 -19.65
CA ILE A 396 -20.32 -13.26 -18.52
C ILE A 396 -21.53 -12.46 -18.96
N SER A 397 -22.73 -12.92 -18.62
CA SER A 397 -23.94 -12.13 -18.83
C SER A 397 -23.96 -10.97 -17.86
N TRP A 398 -24.20 -9.75 -18.35
CA TRP A 398 -24.20 -8.56 -17.51
C TRP A 398 -25.25 -7.55 -17.97
N SER A 399 -25.62 -6.65 -17.05
CA SER A 399 -26.40 -5.46 -17.32
C SER A 399 -25.81 -4.27 -16.57
N GLN A 400 -26.09 -3.06 -17.04
CA GLN A 400 -25.62 -1.84 -16.39
C GLN A 400 -26.74 -0.81 -16.34
N SER A 401 -27.11 -0.41 -15.14
CA SER A 401 -28.12 0.63 -14.90
C SER A 401 -28.03 1.15 -13.47
N GLY A 402 -28.54 2.38 -13.24
CA GLY A 402 -28.63 2.95 -11.89
C GLY A 402 -27.27 3.08 -11.17
N GLY A 403 -26.17 3.25 -11.92
CA GLY A 403 -24.81 3.37 -11.37
C GLY A 403 -24.20 2.04 -10.96
N VAL A 404 -24.78 0.91 -11.41
CA VAL A 404 -24.38 -0.44 -11.01
C VAL A 404 -24.17 -1.32 -12.25
N LEU A 405 -22.99 -1.95 -12.31
CA LEU A 405 -22.73 -3.13 -13.13
C LEU A 405 -23.26 -4.36 -12.38
N THR A 406 -24.14 -5.12 -13.02
CA THR A 406 -24.66 -6.39 -12.49
C THR A 406 -24.20 -7.54 -13.38
N LEU A 407 -23.38 -8.43 -12.82
CA LEU A 407 -23.00 -9.70 -13.44
C LEU A 407 -24.03 -10.77 -13.04
N ASN A 408 -24.44 -11.62 -13.98
CA ASN A 408 -25.53 -12.58 -13.82
C ASN A 408 -25.11 -14.00 -14.18
N GLY A 409 -25.84 -14.98 -13.65
CA GLY A 409 -25.62 -16.40 -13.97
C GLY A 409 -24.34 -16.96 -13.36
N LEU A 410 -23.87 -16.36 -12.26
CA LEU A 410 -22.68 -16.79 -11.54
C LEU A 410 -23.01 -18.01 -10.65
N GLY A 411 -22.03 -18.87 -10.41
CA GLY A 411 -22.22 -20.06 -9.57
C GLY A 411 -20.97 -20.94 -9.43
N ASN A 412 -20.04 -20.85 -10.39
CA ASN A 412 -18.75 -21.52 -10.32
C ASN A 412 -17.69 -20.51 -9.87
N TRP A 413 -17.37 -20.52 -8.58
CA TRP A 413 -16.36 -19.66 -7.98
C TRP A 413 -15.05 -20.43 -7.82
N ASP A 414 -13.94 -19.81 -8.22
CA ASP A 414 -12.60 -20.27 -7.91
C ASP A 414 -12.37 -20.24 -6.38
N PRO A 415 -11.58 -21.17 -5.81
CA PRO A 415 -11.47 -21.32 -4.36
C PRO A 415 -10.94 -20.12 -3.56
N TYR A 416 -10.13 -19.25 -4.17
CA TYR A 416 -9.45 -18.14 -3.47
C TYR A 416 -9.71 -16.77 -4.11
N ASP A 417 -9.84 -16.72 -5.44
CA ASP A 417 -10.21 -15.52 -6.18
C ASP A 417 -10.74 -15.87 -7.58
N THR A 418 -11.95 -15.38 -7.88
CA THR A 418 -12.53 -15.43 -9.23
C THR A 418 -12.38 -14.06 -9.88
N VAL A 419 -11.65 -13.99 -10.98
CA VAL A 419 -11.36 -12.73 -11.66
C VAL A 419 -12.23 -12.56 -12.90
N PHE A 420 -12.86 -11.40 -13.02
CA PHE A 420 -13.53 -10.97 -14.24
C PHE A 420 -12.74 -9.84 -14.88
N LYS A 421 -12.40 -10.00 -16.16
CA LYS A 421 -11.89 -8.93 -17.00
C LYS A 421 -13.05 -8.10 -17.51
N VAL A 422 -13.01 -6.80 -17.27
CA VAL A 422 -14.02 -5.83 -17.67
C VAL A 422 -13.40 -4.84 -18.63
N THR A 423 -13.93 -4.77 -19.85
CA THR A 423 -13.58 -3.70 -20.80
C THR A 423 -14.58 -2.57 -20.62
N THR A 424 -14.08 -1.35 -20.47
CA THR A 424 -14.88 -0.13 -20.31
C THR A 424 -14.64 0.84 -21.48
N ALA A 425 -15.48 1.87 -21.59
CA ALA A 425 -15.42 2.87 -22.65
C ALA A 425 -15.53 4.28 -22.07
N GLY A 426 -14.61 4.60 -21.15
CA GLY A 426 -14.58 5.87 -20.43
C GLY A 426 -15.77 6.08 -19.48
N ARG A 427 -15.83 7.27 -18.88
CA ARG A 427 -16.90 7.67 -17.95
C ARG A 427 -18.00 8.44 -18.67
N GLN A 428 -19.22 8.34 -18.17
CA GLN A 428 -20.41 9.03 -18.69
C GLN A 428 -21.22 9.66 -17.58
N GLY A 429 -21.88 10.78 -17.92
CA GLY A 429 -22.87 11.39 -17.05
C GLY A 429 -22.28 12.14 -15.87
N ILE A 430 -21.01 12.54 -15.96
CA ILE A 430 -20.30 13.34 -14.95
C ILE A 430 -20.09 14.75 -15.51
N LEU A 431 -20.41 15.76 -14.71
CA LEU A 431 -20.17 17.16 -15.10
C LEU A 431 -18.69 17.50 -15.01
N SER A 432 -18.22 18.29 -15.98
CA SER A 432 -16.91 18.94 -15.98
C SER A 432 -17.05 20.43 -15.70
N GLY A 433 -15.96 21.07 -15.27
CA GLY A 433 -15.91 22.52 -15.03
C GLY A 433 -16.82 23.00 -13.89
N VAL A 434 -17.12 22.13 -12.93
CA VAL A 434 -17.93 22.47 -11.76
C VAL A 434 -17.10 23.31 -10.79
N GLY A 435 -17.59 24.49 -10.42
CA GLY A 435 -16.93 25.32 -9.42
C GLY A 435 -17.16 24.75 -8.02
N VAL A 436 -16.10 24.55 -7.23
CA VAL A 436 -16.21 24.02 -5.87
C VAL A 436 -15.73 25.04 -4.85
N SER A 437 -16.58 25.29 -3.84
CA SER A 437 -16.28 26.17 -2.69
C SER A 437 -16.54 25.41 -1.39
N ALA A 438 -15.88 25.81 -0.29
CA ALA A 438 -16.09 25.22 1.01
C ALA A 438 -16.35 26.28 2.07
N SER A 439 -17.06 25.90 3.15
CA SER A 439 -17.24 26.79 4.31
C SER A 439 -15.99 26.88 5.18
N ALA A 440 -15.04 25.94 5.05
CA ALA A 440 -13.74 25.95 5.68
C ALA A 440 -12.71 25.19 4.83
N SER A 441 -11.47 25.67 4.84
CA SER A 441 -10.32 25.03 4.20
C SER A 441 -9.05 25.30 5.00
N ALA A 442 -8.12 24.34 5.01
CA ALA A 442 -6.76 24.61 5.45
C ALA A 442 -6.02 25.44 4.39
N GLY A 443 -5.01 26.22 4.82
CA GLY A 443 -4.15 26.96 3.90
C GLY A 443 -3.48 26.03 2.89
N GLY A 444 -3.49 26.40 1.60
CA GLY A 444 -2.92 25.58 0.51
C GLY A 444 -3.78 24.40 0.04
N HIS A 445 -4.89 24.10 0.72
CA HIS A 445 -5.79 22.96 0.44
C HIS A 445 -7.24 23.42 0.26
N GLY A 446 -7.44 24.39 -0.65
CA GLY A 446 -8.74 24.99 -0.94
C GLY A 446 -9.73 24.01 -1.59
N ALA A 447 -11.02 24.35 -1.54
CA ALA A 447 -12.11 23.49 -2.03
C ALA A 447 -12.02 23.13 -3.52
N SER A 448 -11.40 23.98 -4.33
CA SER A 448 -11.20 23.72 -5.77
C SER A 448 -10.41 22.44 -6.03
N ALA A 449 -9.51 22.05 -5.12
CA ALA A 449 -8.74 20.81 -5.20
C ALA A 449 -9.62 19.55 -5.18
N ALA A 450 -10.81 19.61 -4.56
CA ALA A 450 -11.74 18.48 -4.63
C ALA A 450 -12.41 18.34 -6.00
N GLY A 451 -12.38 19.36 -6.87
CA GLY A 451 -13.11 19.38 -8.15
C GLY A 451 -12.25 19.55 -9.40
N ASP A 452 -10.92 19.54 -9.26
CA ASP A 452 -9.99 19.80 -10.37
C ASP A 452 -9.63 18.54 -11.18
N GLY A 453 -9.96 17.35 -10.66
CA GLY A 453 -9.65 16.06 -11.27
C GLY A 453 -8.19 15.64 -11.11
N ASP A 454 -7.40 16.29 -10.25
CA ASP A 454 -6.03 15.93 -9.92
C ASP A 454 -5.93 15.31 -8.52
N TYR A 455 -5.76 13.99 -8.47
CA TYR A 455 -5.60 13.21 -7.23
C TYR A 455 -4.30 13.51 -6.46
N LEU A 456 -3.38 14.32 -7.00
CA LEU A 456 -2.20 14.80 -6.28
C LEU A 456 -2.50 16.02 -5.43
N THR A 457 -3.63 16.69 -5.67
CA THR A 457 -4.13 17.74 -4.79
C THR A 457 -5.27 17.20 -3.93
N TYR A 458 -5.63 17.93 -2.89
CA TYR A 458 -6.76 17.58 -2.04
C TYR A 458 -7.28 18.81 -1.31
N TRP A 459 -8.59 18.78 -1.02
CA TRP A 459 -9.20 19.70 -0.06
C TRP A 459 -9.00 19.16 1.36
N ASP A 460 -8.74 20.06 2.32
CA ASP A 460 -8.67 19.75 3.76
C ASP A 460 -9.63 20.67 4.53
N SER A 461 -10.52 20.09 5.33
CA SER A 461 -11.52 20.84 6.12
C SER A 461 -10.93 21.68 7.26
N ASN A 462 -9.62 21.59 7.51
CA ASN A 462 -8.94 22.17 8.66
C ASN A 462 -9.57 21.72 10.00
N LYS A 463 -9.95 20.44 10.07
CA LYS A 463 -10.67 19.85 11.23
C LYS A 463 -11.95 20.59 11.63
N THR A 464 -12.57 21.30 10.69
CA THR A 464 -13.86 21.99 10.92
C THR A 464 -15.00 21.03 10.61
N LEU A 465 -15.93 20.87 11.56
CA LEU A 465 -17.19 20.15 11.39
C LEU A 465 -18.30 20.84 12.23
N PRO A 466 -19.54 20.95 11.72
CA PRO A 466 -19.95 20.58 10.37
C PRO A 466 -19.28 21.49 9.32
N VAL A 467 -19.13 20.97 8.09
CA VAL A 467 -18.48 21.69 6.98
C VAL A 467 -19.20 21.43 5.66
N ASN A 468 -19.20 22.40 4.76
CA ASN A 468 -19.88 22.32 3.49
C ASN A 468 -18.88 22.29 2.33
N LEU A 469 -19.12 21.42 1.34
CA LEU A 469 -18.67 21.58 -0.03
C LEU A 469 -19.86 21.99 -0.90
N THR A 470 -19.74 23.10 -1.61
CA THR A 470 -20.77 23.62 -2.52
C THR A 470 -20.26 23.63 -3.95
N PHE A 471 -20.98 22.92 -4.82
CA PHE A 471 -20.74 22.76 -6.23
C PHE A 471 -21.65 23.73 -7.02
N ASP A 472 -21.09 24.71 -7.73
CA ASP A 472 -21.81 25.54 -8.72
C ASP A 472 -21.70 24.89 -10.10
N LEU A 473 -22.84 24.42 -10.62
CA LEU A 473 -22.93 23.76 -11.93
C LEU A 473 -23.02 24.77 -13.08
N GLY A 474 -22.96 26.08 -12.79
CA GLY A 474 -23.02 27.20 -13.73
C GLY A 474 -24.44 27.52 -14.25
N ASN A 475 -25.31 26.52 -14.33
CA ASN A 475 -26.73 26.63 -14.65
C ASN A 475 -27.51 25.45 -14.06
N SER A 476 -28.84 25.51 -14.08
CA SER A 476 -29.67 24.41 -13.57
C SER A 476 -29.47 23.15 -14.40
N LYS A 477 -28.99 22.08 -13.77
CA LYS A 477 -28.74 20.76 -14.36
C LYS A 477 -29.46 19.69 -13.54
N LYS A 478 -29.74 18.56 -14.19
CA LYS A 478 -30.19 17.35 -13.49
C LYS A 478 -29.05 16.81 -12.63
N VAL A 479 -29.33 16.50 -11.37
CA VAL A 479 -28.39 15.90 -10.42
C VAL A 479 -28.92 14.54 -10.02
N GLN A 480 -28.09 13.50 -10.07
CA GLN A 480 -28.45 12.13 -9.72
C GLN A 480 -27.59 11.52 -8.63
N TYR A 481 -26.32 11.90 -8.52
CA TYR A 481 -25.46 11.40 -7.46
C TYR A 481 -24.25 12.32 -7.23
N ILE A 482 -23.62 12.16 -6.08
CA ILE A 482 -22.29 12.71 -5.76
C ILE A 482 -21.32 11.54 -5.65
N GLY A 483 -20.17 11.62 -6.32
CA GLY A 483 -19.06 10.71 -6.09
C GLY A 483 -17.98 11.36 -5.25
N LEU A 484 -17.36 10.58 -4.36
CA LEU A 484 -16.38 11.03 -3.38
C LEU A 484 -15.21 10.06 -3.32
N ASN A 485 -14.01 10.52 -3.67
CA ASN A 485 -12.76 9.86 -3.35
C ASN A 485 -12.11 10.56 -2.15
N GLN A 486 -12.24 9.91 -0.98
CA GLN A 486 -11.68 10.43 0.27
C GLN A 486 -10.21 10.05 0.35
N ARG A 487 -9.40 10.94 0.92
CA ARG A 487 -7.95 10.68 1.01
C ARG A 487 -7.68 9.44 1.85
N GLU A 488 -6.86 8.55 1.32
CA GLU A 488 -6.53 7.25 1.94
C GLU A 488 -5.44 7.38 3.03
N ASP A 489 -5.51 8.42 3.86
CA ASP A 489 -4.49 8.74 4.88
C ASP A 489 -4.85 8.26 6.31
N SER A 490 -5.84 7.36 6.42
CA SER A 490 -6.24 6.68 7.67
C SER A 490 -6.79 5.29 7.39
N VAL A 491 -6.72 4.44 8.43
CA VAL A 491 -7.34 3.11 8.47
C VAL A 491 -8.85 3.18 8.23
N ALA A 492 -9.46 2.09 7.78
CA ALA A 492 -10.87 2.00 7.46
C ALA A 492 -11.74 1.42 8.61
N TYR A 493 -11.16 1.21 9.79
CA TYR A 493 -11.87 0.78 11.01
C TYR A 493 -11.12 1.29 12.25
N ALA A 494 -11.75 1.23 13.43
CA ALA A 494 -11.06 1.57 14.67
C ALA A 494 -10.13 0.42 15.08
N ARG A 495 -8.82 0.58 14.85
CA ARG A 495 -7.79 -0.40 15.24
C ARG A 495 -7.42 -0.31 16.71
N SER A 496 -7.39 0.91 17.22
CA SER A 496 -7.12 1.25 18.61
C SER A 496 -7.72 2.62 18.93
N ASP A 497 -7.60 3.06 20.19
CA ASP A 497 -8.05 4.39 20.62
C ASP A 497 -7.33 5.54 19.89
N THR A 498 -6.15 5.26 19.33
CA THR A 498 -5.26 6.22 18.66
C THR A 498 -5.08 5.95 17.17
N GLU A 499 -5.81 4.99 16.60
CA GLU A 499 -5.73 4.63 15.19
C GLU A 499 -7.13 4.37 14.61
N GLN A 500 -7.78 5.47 14.22
CA GLN A 500 -9.16 5.47 13.74
C GLN A 500 -9.32 6.09 12.34
N SER A 501 -10.50 5.88 11.75
CA SER A 501 -10.83 6.34 10.40
C SER A 501 -11.23 7.81 10.37
N ALA A 502 -10.56 8.60 9.52
CA ALA A 502 -10.88 10.01 9.29
C ALA A 502 -12.03 10.20 8.26
N ARG A 503 -12.64 9.12 7.79
CA ARG A 503 -13.67 9.18 6.73
C ARG A 503 -14.96 9.82 7.22
N ILE A 504 -15.69 10.41 6.28
CA ILE A 504 -17.05 10.91 6.44
C ILE A 504 -17.92 9.82 7.06
N ARG A 505 -18.68 10.19 8.08
CA ARG A 505 -19.75 9.40 8.65
C ARG A 505 -21.08 10.04 8.28
N GLY A 506 -21.57 11.00 9.06
CA GLY A 506 -22.86 11.65 8.81
C GLY A 506 -22.79 12.76 7.76
N TYR A 507 -23.77 12.83 6.87
CA TYR A 507 -23.88 13.85 5.84
C TYR A 507 -25.33 14.26 5.52
N LYS A 508 -25.47 15.42 4.88
CA LYS A 508 -26.70 15.88 4.22
C LYS A 508 -26.38 16.45 2.85
N VAL A 509 -27.28 16.27 1.90
CA VAL A 509 -27.20 16.90 0.57
C VAL A 509 -28.34 17.89 0.39
N PHE A 510 -28.03 19.10 -0.02
CA PHE A 510 -29.00 20.14 -0.35
C PHE A 510 -28.87 20.57 -1.80
N LEU A 511 -29.99 20.98 -2.39
CA LEU A 511 -30.08 21.45 -3.76
C LEU A 511 -30.62 22.88 -3.78
N SER A 512 -30.06 23.74 -4.62
CA SER A 512 -30.49 25.13 -4.75
C SER A 512 -30.39 25.64 -6.18
N ASN A 513 -31.22 26.63 -6.52
CA ASN A 513 -31.15 27.34 -7.80
C ASN A 513 -30.32 28.64 -7.71
N ASP A 514 -30.14 29.20 -6.53
CA ASP A 514 -29.50 30.51 -6.29
C ASP A 514 -28.28 30.47 -5.36
N GLY A 515 -28.02 29.33 -4.73
CA GLY A 515 -26.86 29.11 -3.84
C GLY A 515 -27.05 29.67 -2.43
N THR A 516 -28.20 30.28 -2.13
CA THR A 516 -28.51 30.90 -0.83
C THR A 516 -29.72 30.26 -0.16
N ASN A 517 -30.75 29.89 -0.94
CA ASN A 517 -31.95 29.21 -0.45
C ASN A 517 -31.85 27.71 -0.73
N TRP A 518 -31.70 26.90 0.33
CA TRP A 518 -31.39 25.47 0.22
C TRP A 518 -32.56 24.52 0.50
N GLY A 519 -33.66 25.03 1.06
CA GLY A 519 -34.82 24.21 1.41
C GLY A 519 -34.47 23.08 2.40
N SER A 520 -35.21 21.97 2.32
CA SER A 520 -34.92 20.74 3.05
C SER A 520 -33.80 19.94 2.38
N ALA A 521 -33.09 19.13 3.16
CA ALA A 521 -32.13 18.18 2.60
C ALA A 521 -32.82 17.24 1.60
N ALA A 522 -32.20 17.09 0.44
CA ALA A 522 -32.61 16.12 -0.58
C ALA A 522 -32.22 14.69 -0.21
N GLU A 523 -31.17 14.54 0.61
CA GLU A 523 -30.72 13.25 1.16
C GLU A 523 -30.04 13.49 2.51
N THR A 524 -30.14 12.54 3.43
CA THR A 524 -29.43 12.55 4.72
C THR A 524 -29.07 11.12 5.08
N GLY A 525 -27.83 10.86 5.47
CA GLY A 525 -27.40 9.50 5.75
C GLY A 525 -26.03 9.40 6.39
N GLU A 526 -25.54 8.16 6.44
CA GLU A 526 -24.19 7.84 6.86
C GLU A 526 -23.42 7.13 5.74
N LEU A 527 -22.17 7.50 5.54
CA LEU A 527 -21.24 6.74 4.71
C LEU A 527 -20.50 5.70 5.55
N PRO A 528 -20.32 4.47 5.04
CA PRO A 528 -19.57 3.45 5.76
C PRO A 528 -18.08 3.84 5.82
N SER A 529 -17.41 3.44 6.89
CA SER A 529 -15.95 3.53 6.98
C SER A 529 -15.33 2.47 6.06
N ARG A 530 -15.10 2.83 4.80
CA ARG A 530 -14.55 1.94 3.77
C ARG A 530 -13.57 2.69 2.88
N ARG A 531 -12.55 1.98 2.42
CA ARG A 531 -11.61 2.48 1.41
C ARG A 531 -12.30 2.63 0.06
N GLY A 532 -11.72 3.48 -0.78
CA GLY A 532 -12.13 3.71 -2.15
C GLY A 532 -13.36 4.59 -2.27
N ILE A 533 -13.74 4.85 -3.52
CA ILE A 533 -14.82 5.76 -3.87
C ILE A 533 -16.14 5.41 -3.15
N GLN A 534 -16.76 6.43 -2.56
CA GLN A 534 -18.13 6.39 -2.07
C GLN A 534 -19.05 7.17 -3.00
N GLY A 535 -20.31 6.76 -3.04
CA GLY A 535 -21.35 7.42 -3.84
C GLY A 535 -22.56 7.72 -2.98
N ILE A 536 -23.14 8.91 -3.17
CA ILE A 536 -24.41 9.33 -2.58
C ILE A 536 -25.39 9.45 -3.73
N ASP A 537 -26.31 8.50 -3.86
CA ASP A 537 -27.36 8.51 -4.87
C ASP A 537 -28.53 9.39 -4.42
N LEU A 538 -29.11 10.15 -5.35
CA LEU A 538 -30.18 11.09 -5.10
C LEU A 538 -31.41 10.74 -5.94
N THR A 539 -32.58 11.08 -5.42
CA THR A 539 -33.76 11.23 -6.27
C THR A 539 -33.50 12.36 -7.25
N ALA A 540 -33.57 12.07 -8.55
CA ALA A 540 -33.11 13.00 -9.57
C ALA A 540 -33.92 14.32 -9.55
N ALA A 541 -33.21 15.44 -9.48
CA ALA A 541 -33.80 16.77 -9.45
C ALA A 541 -32.93 17.78 -10.22
N ASN A 542 -33.52 18.88 -10.66
CA ASN A 542 -32.76 19.97 -11.29
C ASN A 542 -32.31 20.98 -10.24
N ALA A 543 -31.03 21.35 -10.27
CA ALA A 543 -30.44 22.35 -9.40
C ALA A 543 -29.27 23.04 -10.10
N ARG A 544 -28.97 24.28 -9.73
CA ARG A 544 -27.72 24.94 -10.13
C ARG A 544 -26.61 24.70 -9.12
N TYR A 545 -26.96 24.59 -7.84
CA TYR A 545 -26.04 24.40 -6.75
C TYR A 545 -26.35 23.10 -6.01
N VAL A 546 -25.31 22.35 -5.70
CA VAL A 546 -25.38 21.16 -4.83
C VAL A 546 -24.49 21.44 -3.62
N ARG A 547 -24.99 21.23 -2.41
CA ARG A 547 -24.20 21.33 -1.18
C ARG A 547 -24.16 19.99 -0.49
N LEU A 548 -22.97 19.47 -0.28
CA LEU A 548 -22.68 18.38 0.63
C LEU A 548 -22.28 18.99 1.98
N GLU A 549 -23.14 18.87 2.98
CA GLU A 549 -22.84 19.16 4.37
C GLU A 549 -22.35 17.86 5.03
N ILE A 550 -21.14 17.90 5.59
CA ILE A 550 -20.57 16.80 6.37
C ILE A 550 -20.69 17.14 7.85
N ASP A 551 -21.47 16.33 8.57
CA ASP A 551 -21.76 16.54 9.99
C ASP A 551 -20.66 15.94 10.88
N THR A 552 -20.22 14.72 10.57
CA THR A 552 -19.31 13.94 11.43
C THR A 552 -18.35 13.06 10.63
N THR A 553 -17.23 12.68 11.27
CA THR A 553 -16.27 11.66 10.80
C THR A 553 -16.31 10.44 11.72
N TRP A 554 -15.72 9.32 11.29
CA TRP A 554 -15.68 8.08 12.08
C TRP A 554 -14.77 8.16 13.32
N ALA A 555 -13.68 8.92 13.27
CA ALA A 555 -12.74 9.04 14.38
C ALA A 555 -13.39 9.68 15.62
N ALA A 556 -13.22 9.03 16.77
CA ALA A 556 -13.59 9.52 18.09
C ALA A 556 -12.60 10.59 18.60
N SER A 557 -13.02 11.36 19.60
CA SER A 557 -12.19 12.42 20.20
C SER A 557 -10.96 11.90 20.95
N SER A 558 -10.88 10.60 21.25
CA SER A 558 -9.69 9.96 21.82
C SER A 558 -8.51 9.96 20.83
N ASP A 559 -8.78 9.85 19.53
CA ASP A 559 -7.77 9.94 18.48
C ASP A 559 -7.63 11.40 18.04
N SER A 560 -6.91 12.21 18.83
CA SER A 560 -6.75 13.64 18.53
C SER A 560 -6.14 13.93 17.15
N ALA A 561 -5.36 12.98 16.60
CA ALA A 561 -4.73 13.10 15.29
C ALA A 561 -5.77 13.04 14.16
N ARG A 562 -6.68 12.07 14.17
CA ARG A 562 -7.74 11.92 13.15
C ARG A 562 -9.08 12.55 13.50
N TYR A 563 -9.34 12.91 14.76
CA TYR A 563 -10.60 13.52 15.17
C TYR A 563 -10.92 14.77 14.32
N LYS A 564 -12.08 14.76 13.66
CA LYS A 564 -12.57 15.77 12.71
C LYS A 564 -11.72 15.99 11.46
N ARG A 565 -10.59 15.28 11.30
CA ARG A 565 -9.77 15.37 10.09
C ARG A 565 -10.62 14.89 8.92
N LEU A 566 -10.70 15.68 7.86
CA LEU A 566 -11.41 15.33 6.65
C LEU A 566 -10.68 15.90 5.45
N ARG A 567 -10.32 15.00 4.53
CA ARG A 567 -9.63 15.33 3.28
C ARG A 567 -10.25 14.57 2.13
N ILE A 568 -10.40 15.24 1.00
CA ILE A 568 -11.03 14.69 -0.20
C ILE A 568 -10.10 15.00 -1.38
N ASP A 569 -9.66 13.94 -2.05
CA ASP A 569 -8.80 14.03 -3.23
C ASP A 569 -9.65 14.36 -4.48
N GLU A 570 -10.87 13.84 -4.56
CA GLU A 570 -11.78 14.12 -5.68
C GLU A 570 -13.26 14.04 -5.24
N ALA A 571 -14.10 14.91 -5.78
CA ALA A 571 -15.53 14.87 -5.70
C ALA A 571 -16.16 15.34 -7.02
N TRP A 572 -17.23 14.68 -7.45
CA TRP A 572 -17.90 15.03 -8.70
C TRP A 572 -19.41 14.88 -8.65
N ILE A 573 -20.09 15.56 -9.57
CA ILE A 573 -21.53 15.54 -9.72
C ILE A 573 -21.92 14.70 -10.93
N GLY A 574 -22.74 13.68 -10.68
CA GLY A 574 -23.35 12.86 -11.71
C GLY A 574 -24.71 13.41 -12.15
N THR A 575 -24.87 13.71 -13.44
CA THR A 575 -26.15 14.10 -14.07
C THR A 575 -26.90 12.93 -14.67
N ALA A 576 -26.18 11.85 -14.96
CA ALA A 576 -26.71 10.62 -15.55
C ALA A 576 -25.94 9.42 -15.00
N TYR A 577 -26.60 8.29 -14.82
CA TYR A 577 -25.92 7.01 -14.62
C TYR A 577 -25.35 6.50 -15.95
N ALA A 578 -24.21 5.81 -15.88
CA ALA A 578 -23.63 5.17 -17.05
C ALA A 578 -24.54 4.05 -17.55
N THR A 579 -24.61 3.91 -18.87
CA THR A 579 -25.24 2.77 -19.53
C THR A 579 -24.19 1.98 -20.28
N GLY A 580 -24.45 0.69 -20.50
CA GLY A 580 -23.57 -0.18 -21.27
C GLY A 580 -23.12 0.48 -22.58
N ALA A 581 -21.85 0.31 -22.94
CA ALA A 581 -21.35 0.72 -24.22
C ALA A 581 -22.03 -0.13 -25.30
N SER A 582 -22.70 0.54 -26.24
CA SER A 582 -23.19 -0.10 -27.45
C SER A 582 -22.00 -0.67 -28.21
N SER A 583 -22.04 -1.98 -28.48
CA SER A 583 -21.08 -2.70 -29.33
C SER A 583 -21.03 -2.12 -30.74
#